data_AF-A0A924YGV5-F1
#
_entry.id   AF-A0A924YGV5-F1
#
_cell.length_a   1.000
_cell.length_b   1.000
_cell.length_c   1.000
_cell.angle_alpha   90.00
_cell.angle_beta   90.00
_cell.angle_gamma   90.00
#
_symmetry.space_group_name_H-M   'P 1'
#
loop_
_entity.id
_entity.type
_entity.pdbx_description
1 polymer ?
#
loop_
_entity_poly.entity_id
_entity_poly.type
_entity_poly.pdbx_seq_one_letter_code
_entity_poly.pdbx_strand_id
1 'polypeptide(L)' 'MGDATYVGMGANVLEDLTIGSNSIIGAGSVVTKDVPDNVQVMGVPARITKENVHGK' A
#
# COMPACT_ATOMS: atom_id res chain seq x y z
N MET A 1 -8.01 -6.00 3.14
CA MET A 1 -7.14 -4.87 3.55
C MET A 1 -7.13 -4.81 5.07
N GLY A 2 -5.99 -4.53 5.67
CA GLY A 2 -5.82 -4.35 7.11
C GLY A 2 -6.32 -3.00 7.61
N ASP A 3 -6.35 -2.86 8.94
CA ASP A 3 -6.88 -1.68 9.61
C ASP A 3 -5.96 -0.46 9.45
N ALA A 4 -6.55 0.73 9.47
CA ALA A 4 -5.84 2.02 9.37
C ALA A 4 -4.93 2.16 8.13
N THR A 5 -5.19 1.38 7.07
CA THR A 5 -4.47 1.49 5.81
C THR A 5 -4.99 2.65 4.98
N TYR A 6 -4.07 3.50 4.53
CA TYR A 6 -4.38 4.63 3.67
C TYR A 6 -4.23 4.25 2.21
N VAL A 7 -5.29 4.44 1.42
CA VAL A 7 -5.26 4.23 -0.03
C VAL A 7 -5.39 5.57 -0.73
N GLY A 8 -4.31 5.99 -1.39
CA GLY A 8 -4.28 7.21 -2.17
C GLY A 8 -5.24 7.16 -3.36
N MET A 9 -5.76 8.32 -3.74
CA MET A 9 -6.68 8.46 -4.88
C MET A 9 -6.09 7.83 -6.15
N GLY A 10 -6.92 7.08 -6.87
CA GLY A 10 -6.53 6.43 -8.14
C GLY A 10 -5.52 5.29 -7.99
N ALA A 11 -5.23 4.83 -6.78
CA ALA A 11 -4.50 3.59 -6.58
C ALA A 11 -5.35 2.40 -7.04
N ASN A 12 -4.74 1.49 -7.78
CA ASN A 12 -5.34 0.24 -8.22
C ASN A 12 -4.64 -0.90 -7.47
N VAL A 13 -5.42 -1.77 -6.83
CA VAL A 13 -4.92 -2.96 -6.12
C VAL A 13 -5.48 -4.17 -6.86
N LEU A 14 -4.59 -5.07 -7.31
CA LEU A 14 -5.05 -6.32 -7.93
C LEU A 14 -5.81 -7.17 -6.91
N GLU A 15 -6.77 -7.95 -7.43
CA GLU A 15 -7.54 -8.92 -6.65
C GLU A 15 -6.64 -9.99 -6.01
N ASP A 16 -7.16 -10.64 -4.97
CA ASP A 16 -6.47 -11.68 -4.19
C ASP A 16 -5.14 -11.29 -3.52
N LEU A 17 -4.86 -9.99 -3.38
CA LEU A 17 -3.72 -9.48 -2.62
C LEU A 17 -4.07 -9.10 -1.18
N THR A 18 -3.12 -9.37 -0.28
CA THR A 18 -3.19 -8.92 1.11
C THR A 18 -2.48 -7.59 1.25
N ILE A 19 -3.21 -6.58 1.75
CA ILE A 19 -2.65 -5.31 2.19
C ILE A 19 -2.65 -5.29 3.71
N GLY A 20 -1.46 -5.20 4.31
CA GLY A 20 -1.25 -5.10 5.74
C GLY A 20 -1.85 -3.83 6.35
N SER A 21 -1.92 -3.80 7.67
CA SER A 21 -2.44 -2.70 8.49
C SER A 21 -1.42 -1.57 8.61
N ASN A 22 -1.90 -0.35 8.84
CA ASN A 22 -1.09 0.88 8.93
C ASN A 22 -0.19 1.12 7.70
N SER A 23 -0.55 0.56 6.55
CA SER A 23 0.21 0.70 5.32
C SER A 23 -0.32 1.85 4.46
N ILE A 24 0.55 2.46 3.66
CA ILE A 24 0.23 3.62 2.83
C ILE A 24 0.40 3.22 1.37
N ILE A 25 -0.69 3.19 0.62
CA ILE A 25 -0.67 3.06 -0.84
C ILE A 25 -0.67 4.45 -1.45
N GLY A 26 0.38 4.81 -2.18
CA GLY A 26 0.50 6.10 -2.85
C GLY A 26 -0.58 6.31 -3.91
N ALA A 27 -0.99 7.56 -4.12
CA ALA A 27 -1.92 7.91 -5.21
C ALA A 27 -1.39 7.45 -6.57
N GLY A 28 -2.27 6.93 -7.43
CA GLY A 28 -1.92 6.41 -8.76
C GLY A 28 -1.07 5.14 -8.78
N SER A 29 -0.83 4.48 -7.63
CA SER A 29 -0.01 3.26 -7.58
C SER A 29 -0.76 2.04 -8.13
N VAL A 30 -0.04 1.08 -8.70
CA VAL A 30 -0.61 -0.22 -9.13
C VAL A 30 0.02 -1.33 -8.31
N VAL A 31 -0.72 -1.82 -7.32
CA VAL A 31 -0.25 -2.85 -6.39
C VAL A 31 -0.45 -4.23 -7.02
N THR A 32 0.68 -4.91 -7.25
CA THR A 32 0.76 -6.19 -7.97
C THR A 32 1.27 -7.34 -7.09
N LYS A 33 1.54 -7.07 -5.82
CA LYS A 33 2.07 -8.02 -4.82
C LYS A 33 1.52 -7.66 -3.44
N ASP A 34 1.53 -8.63 -2.54
CA ASP A 34 1.19 -8.41 -1.14
C ASP A 34 2.01 -7.27 -0.53
N VAL A 35 1.35 -6.51 0.34
CA VAL A 35 1.92 -5.36 1.04
C VAL A 35 1.97 -5.72 2.53
N PRO A 36 3.15 -5.75 3.17
CA PRO A 36 3.28 -5.98 4.60
C PRO A 36 2.59 -4.90 5.46
N ASP A 37 2.58 -5.08 6.78
CA ASP A 37 2.15 -4.06 7.74
C ASP A 37 3.19 -2.93 7.85
N ASN A 38 2.73 -1.71 8.16
CA ASN A 38 3.57 -0.55 8.45
C ASN A 38 4.56 -0.20 7.32
N VAL A 39 4.17 -0.36 6.05
CA VAL A 39 4.99 0.04 4.89
C VAL A 39 4.28 1.05 4.01
N GLN A 40 5.07 1.83 3.28
CA GLN A 40 4.58 2.70 2.23
C GLN A 40 4.99 2.14 0.87
N VAL A 41 4.03 2.00 -0.03
CA VAL A 41 4.26 1.58 -1.40
C VAL A 41 3.85 2.67 -2.39
N MET A 42 4.63 2.83 -3.46
CA MET A 42 4.31 3.75 -4.56
C MET A 42 4.72 3.21 -5.92
N GLY A 43 4.08 3.72 -6.97
CA GLY A 43 4.50 3.56 -8.36
C GLY A 43 3.74 2.51 -9.15
N VAL A 44 4.14 2.34 -10.42
CA VAL A 44 3.56 1.38 -11.38
C VAL A 44 4.71 0.58 -12.02
N PRO A 45 4.96 -0.67 -11.61
CA PRO A 45 4.31 -1.39 -10.51
C PRO A 45 4.73 -0.87 -9.13
N ALA A 46 3.84 -0.98 -8.14
CA ALA A 46 4.11 -0.50 -6.78
C ALA A 46 5.30 -1.24 -6.14
N ARG A 47 6.13 -0.49 -5.42
CA ARG A 47 7.28 -0.97 -4.66
C ARG A 47 7.31 -0.33 -3.28
N ILE A 48 7.86 -1.04 -2.30
CA ILE A 48 8.09 -0.48 -0.97
C ILE A 48 9.09 0.67 -1.11
N THR A 49 8.67 1.87 -0.74
CA THR A 49 9.51 3.08 -0.73
C THR A 49 9.95 3.46 0.67
N LYS A 50 9.20 3.03 1.69
CA LYS A 50 9.52 3.28 3.09
C LYS A 50 8.98 2.15 3.98
N GLU A 51 9.78 1.76 4.96
CA GLU A 51 9.41 0.79 5.99
C GLU A 51 9.15 1.50 7.32
N ASN A 52 8.47 0.82 8.25
CA ASN A 52 8.12 1.32 9.58
C ASN A 52 7.33 2.66 9.56
N VAL A 53 6.44 2.83 8.58
CA VAL A 53 5.52 3.97 8.61
C VAL A 53 4.50 3.77 9.72
N HIS A 54 4.36 4.80 10.55
CA HIS A 54 3.41 4.85 11.64
C HIS A 54 2.54 6.08 11.45
N GLY A 55 1.27 5.86 11.10
CA GLY A 55 0.24 6.89 11.02
C GLY A 55 0.44 7.92 9.90
N LYS A 56 -0.69 8.48 9.48
CA LYS A 56 -0.79 9.83 8.95
C LYS A 56 -1.58 10.65 9.97
#